data_AF-A0A8W8M0Q9-F1
#
_entry.id   AF-A0A8W8M0Q9-F1
#
_cell.length_a   1.000
_cell.length_b   1.000
_cell.length_c   1.000
_cell.angle_alpha   90.00
_cell.angle_beta   90.00
_cell.angle_gamma   90.00
#
_symmetry.space_group_name_H-M   'P 1'
#
loop_
_entity.id
_entity.type
_entity.pdbx_description
1 polymer ?
#
loop_
_entity_poly.entity_id
_entity_poly.type
_entity_poly.pdbx_seq_one_letter_code
_entity_poly.pdbx_strand_id
1 'polypeptide(L)'
;ARVFNGKEAAEMGVVNHSVEQNSDGDAAYQRALKLGQEILPQGPVALRAAKFAINRGSEVDIASGLSFEEAGYSQVINTKDRLEGLSAFKEKRPPRFSGE
;
A
#
# COMPACT_ATOMS: atom_id res chain seq x y z
N ALA A 1 -24.81 15.16 15.14
CA ALA A 1 -23.96 14.10 14.56
C ALA A 1 -24.09 12.84 15.42
N ARG A 2 -24.24 11.65 14.82
CA ARG A 2 -24.27 10.38 15.57
C ARG A 2 -22.83 9.96 15.89
N VAL A 3 -22.57 9.61 17.14
CA VAL A 3 -21.32 8.97 17.57
C VAL A 3 -21.48 7.45 17.39
N PHE A 4 -20.44 6.80 16.88
CA PHE A 4 -20.38 5.36 16.68
C PHE A 4 -19.07 4.81 17.24
N ASN A 5 -19.06 3.53 17.60
CA ASN A 5 -17.87 2.86 18.12
C ASN A 5 -16.99 2.32 16.98
N GLY A 6 -15.81 1.78 17.35
CA GLY A 6 -14.85 1.27 16.37
C GLY A 6 -15.36 0.11 15.51
N LYS A 7 -16.24 -0.75 16.05
CA LYS A 7 -16.79 -1.88 15.32
C LYS A 7 -17.79 -1.41 14.26
N GLU A 8 -18.70 -0.52 14.66
CA GLU A 8 -19.65 0.12 13.72
C GLU A 8 -18.90 0.87 12.61
N ALA A 9 -17.80 1.58 12.95
CA ALA A 9 -16.97 2.26 11.96
C ALA A 9 -16.39 1.31 10.89
N ALA A 10 -15.95 0.11 11.31
CA ALA A 10 -15.42 -0.90 10.40
C ALA A 10 -16.53 -1.53 9.53
N GLU A 11 -17.70 -1.81 10.11
CA GLU A 11 -18.87 -2.32 9.38
C GLU A 11 -19.37 -1.34 8.32
N MET A 12 -19.27 -0.03 8.58
CA MET A 12 -19.60 1.03 7.63
C MET A 12 -18.50 1.32 6.60
N GLY A 13 -17.31 0.71 6.73
CA GLY A 13 -16.16 0.95 5.85
C GLY A 13 -15.46 2.30 6.07
N VAL A 14 -15.74 3.01 7.17
CA VAL A 14 -15.05 4.26 7.53
C VAL A 14 -13.60 3.98 7.93
N VAL A 15 -13.34 2.82 8.53
CA VAL A 15 -12.00 2.31 8.84
C VAL A 15 -11.85 0.89 8.31
N ASN A 16 -10.63 0.49 7.93
CA ASN A 16 -10.37 -0.88 7.44
C ASN A 16 -10.19 -1.90 8.57
N HIS A 17 -9.83 -1.46 9.78
CA HIS A 17 -9.56 -2.33 10.91
C HIS A 17 -10.14 -1.74 12.20
N SER A 18 -10.84 -2.58 12.95
CA SER A 18 -11.20 -2.34 14.36
C SER A 18 -10.55 -3.43 15.20
N VAL A 19 -9.88 -3.06 16.28
CA VAL A 19 -9.18 -3.97 17.18
C VAL A 19 -9.67 -3.73 18.60
N GLU A 20 -9.71 -4.79 19.41
CA GLU A 20 -10.00 -4.65 20.84
C GLU A 20 -8.88 -3.86 21.52
N GLN A 21 -9.27 -3.01 22.48
CA GLN A 21 -8.32 -2.16 23.18
C GLN A 21 -7.50 -2.97 24.18
N ASN A 22 -6.20 -2.70 24.24
CA ASN A 22 -5.28 -3.32 25.19
C ASN A 22 -5.13 -2.48 26.47
N SER A 23 -4.40 -2.99 27.46
CA SER A 23 -4.16 -2.31 28.74
C SER A 23 -3.42 -0.98 28.60
N ASP A 24 -2.55 -0.86 27.59
CA ASP A 24 -1.69 0.31 27.39
C ASP A 24 -2.39 1.42 26.58
N GLY A 25 -3.60 1.15 26.08
CA GLY A 25 -4.41 2.11 25.35
C GLY A 25 -3.98 2.35 23.90
N ASP A 26 -3.07 1.55 23.35
CA ASP A 26 -2.39 1.78 22.07
C ASP A 26 -2.64 0.68 21.01
N ALA A 27 -3.63 -0.20 21.21
CA ALA A 27 -3.87 -1.35 20.33
C ALA A 27 -4.01 -0.97 18.84
N ALA A 28 -4.70 0.14 18.55
CA ALA A 28 -4.85 0.67 17.20
C ALA A 28 -3.50 1.07 16.58
N TYR A 29 -2.62 1.69 17.37
CA TYR A 29 -1.27 2.05 16.95
C TYR A 29 -0.42 0.80 16.69
N GLN A 30 -0.50 -0.22 17.55
CA GLN A 30 0.18 -1.49 17.33
C GLN A 30 -0.27 -2.18 16.04
N ARG A 31 -1.57 -2.13 15.71
CA ARG A 31 -2.07 -2.63 14.41
C ARG A 31 -1.53 -1.80 13.23
N ALA A 32 -1.48 -0.47 13.36
CA ALA A 32 -0.93 0.40 12.34
C ALA A 32 0.57 0.13 12.09
N LEU A 33 1.35 -0.10 13.14
CA LEU A 33 2.76 -0.50 13.02
C LEU A 33 2.92 -1.82 12.28
N LYS A 34 2.11 -2.84 12.60
CA LYS A 34 2.12 -4.11 11.88
C LYS A 34 1.80 -3.93 10.39
N LEU A 35 0.81 -3.11 10.07
CA LEU A 35 0.49 -2.79 8.67
C LEU A 35 1.66 -2.08 7.97
N GLY A 36 2.34 -1.17 8.66
CA GLY A 36 3.57 -0.54 8.14
C GLY A 36 4.65 -1.59 7.84
N GLN A 37 4.87 -2.54 8.75
CA GLN A 37 5.82 -3.64 8.57
C GLN A 37 5.46 -4.56 7.39
N GLU A 38 4.17 -4.76 7.10
CA GLU A 38 3.70 -5.50 5.92
C GLU A 38 4.02 -4.78 4.60
N ILE A 39 4.18 -3.44 4.62
CA ILE A 39 4.45 -2.57 3.45
C ILE A 39 5.95 -2.29 3.22
N LEU A 40 6.78 -2.40 4.26
CA LEU A 40 8.22 -2.13 4.17
C LEU A 40 8.98 -3.01 3.15
N PRO A 41 8.65 -4.30 2.97
CA PRO A 41 9.37 -5.17 2.02
C PRO A 41 9.13 -4.87 0.53
N GLN A 42 8.25 -3.91 0.19
CA GLN A 42 7.85 -3.63 -1.19
C GLN A 42 8.77 -2.58 -1.83
N GLY A 43 8.85 -2.61 -3.17
CA GLY A 43 9.67 -1.67 -3.93
C GLY A 43 9.24 -0.22 -3.71
N PRO A 44 10.10 0.67 -3.16
CA PRO A 44 9.69 2.04 -2.83
C PRO A 44 9.18 2.85 -4.03
N VAL A 45 9.78 2.69 -5.22
CA VAL A 45 9.33 3.36 -6.44
C VAL A 45 7.96 2.84 -6.85
N ALA A 46 7.77 1.52 -6.84
CA ALA A 46 6.51 0.88 -7.22
C ALA A 46 5.35 1.27 -6.28
N LEU A 47 5.61 1.36 -4.97
CA LEU A 47 4.60 1.77 -4.00
C LEU A 47 4.11 3.21 -4.25
N ARG A 48 5.04 4.14 -4.55
CA ARG A 48 4.70 5.53 -4.88
C ARG A 48 3.92 5.62 -6.20
N ALA A 49 4.36 4.89 -7.23
CA ALA A 49 3.71 4.85 -8.53
C ALA A 49 2.28 4.28 -8.43
N ALA A 50 2.10 3.18 -7.70
CA ALA A 50 0.79 2.57 -7.48
C ALA A 50 -0.17 3.53 -6.74
N LYS A 51 0.29 4.20 -5.68
CA LYS A 51 -0.51 5.19 -4.96
C LYS A 51 -0.91 6.37 -5.85
N PHE A 52 0.01 6.85 -6.69
CA PHE A 52 -0.29 7.90 -7.67
C PHE A 52 -1.37 7.45 -8.66
N ALA A 53 -1.23 6.27 -9.25
CA ALA A 53 -2.18 5.73 -10.22
C ALA A 53 -3.58 5.54 -9.62
N ILE A 54 -3.67 4.96 -8.42
CA ILE A 54 -4.96 4.78 -7.71
C ILE A 54 -5.61 6.13 -7.42
N ASN A 55 -4.88 7.07 -6.81
CA ASN A 55 -5.43 8.37 -6.42
C ASN A 55 -5.89 9.22 -7.62
N ARG A 56 -5.16 9.17 -8.74
CA ARG A 56 -5.52 9.94 -9.93
C ARG A 56 -6.55 9.22 -10.80
N GLY A 57 -6.40 7.91 -10.96
CA GLY A 57 -7.28 7.08 -11.77
C GLY A 57 -8.70 6.98 -11.21
N SER A 58 -8.87 7.03 -9.89
CA SER A 58 -10.20 6.94 -9.26
C SER A 58 -11.07 8.19 -9.48
N GLU A 59 -10.47 9.31 -9.92
CA GLU A 59 -11.12 10.61 -10.11
C GLU A 59 -11.45 10.91 -11.59
N VAL A 60 -11.18 9.96 -12.49
CA VAL A 60 -11.35 10.13 -13.94
C VAL A 60 -12.08 8.94 -14.57
N ASP A 61 -12.42 9.05 -15.85
CA ASP A 61 -12.95 7.92 -16.61
C ASP A 61 -11.90 6.80 -16.75
N ILE A 62 -12.36 5.60 -17.05
CA ILE A 62 -11.49 4.41 -17.09
C ILE A 62 -10.36 4.53 -18.12
N ALA A 63 -10.57 5.18 -19.26
CA ALA A 63 -9.54 5.30 -20.29
C ALA A 63 -8.42 6.25 -19.81
N SER A 64 -8.78 7.39 -19.24
CA SER A 64 -7.83 8.30 -18.59
C SER A 64 -7.11 7.62 -17.41
N GLY A 65 -7.83 6.81 -16.63
CA GLY A 65 -7.27 6.03 -15.53
C GLY A 65 -6.18 5.05 -15.98
N LEU A 66 -6.42 4.33 -17.07
CA LEU A 66 -5.44 3.43 -17.69
C LEU A 66 -4.19 4.20 -18.17
N SER A 67 -4.33 5.43 -18.66
CA SER A 67 -3.17 6.27 -19.00
C SER A 67 -2.33 6.65 -17.77
N PHE A 68 -2.96 6.92 -16.62
CA PHE A 68 -2.22 7.14 -15.36
C PHE A 68 -1.52 5.87 -14.87
N GLU A 69 -2.16 4.71 -15.02
CA GLU A 69 -1.55 3.41 -14.72
C GLU A 69 -0.31 3.16 -15.59
N GLU A 70 -0.42 3.35 -16.91
CA GLU A 70 0.70 3.20 -17.86
C GLU A 70 1.86 4.12 -17.52
N ALA A 71 1.57 5.39 -17.19
CA ALA A 71 2.58 6.36 -16.79
C ALA A 71 3.29 5.95 -15.49
N GLY A 72 2.53 5.46 -14.49
CA GLY A 72 3.09 4.95 -13.24
C GLY A 72 3.94 3.70 -13.47
N TYR A 73 3.46 2.76 -14.28
CA TYR A 73 4.18 1.53 -14.61
C TYR A 73 5.50 1.83 -15.35
N SER A 74 5.49 2.77 -16.27
CA SER A 74 6.67 3.19 -17.04
C SER A 74 7.82 3.68 -16.15
N GLN A 75 7.52 4.28 -14.99
CA GLN A 75 8.54 4.68 -14.02
C GLN A 75 9.22 3.48 -13.35
N VAL A 76 8.52 2.36 -13.20
CA VAL A 76 9.02 1.14 -12.52
C VAL A 76 9.85 0.27 -13.46
N ILE A 77 9.62 0.33 -14.79
CA ILE A 77 10.31 -0.55 -15.76
C ILE A 77 11.84 -0.41 -15.70
N ASN A 78 12.35 0.80 -15.51
CA ASN A 78 13.79 1.08 -15.58
C ASN A 78 14.50 1.10 -14.22
N THR A 79 13.85 0.65 -13.15
CA THR A 79 14.44 0.64 -11.80
C THR A 79 15.31 -0.59 -11.58
N LYS A 80 16.33 -0.45 -10.74
CA LYS A 80 17.11 -1.57 -10.22
C LYS A 80 16.24 -2.48 -9.37
N ASP A 81 15.28 -1.93 -8.64
CA ASP A 81 14.31 -2.69 -7.85
C ASP A 81 13.55 -3.72 -8.69
N ARG A 82 13.16 -3.38 -9.93
CA ARG A 82 12.50 -4.36 -10.80
C ARG A 82 13.42 -5.53 -11.14
N LEU A 83 14.67 -5.25 -11.48
CA LEU A 83 15.67 -6.29 -11.79
C LEU A 83 15.97 -7.16 -10.57
N GLU A 84 16.12 -6.54 -9.40
CA GLU A 84 16.29 -7.24 -8.13
C GLU A 84 15.08 -8.12 -7.80
N GLY A 85 13.86 -7.64 -8.02
CA GLY A 85 12.64 -8.44 -7.81
C GLY A 85 12.62 -9.69 -8.68
N LEU A 86 12.98 -9.57 -9.96
CA LEU A 86 13.09 -10.71 -10.88
C LEU A 86 14.22 -11.67 -10.47
N SER A 87 15.37 -11.13 -10.06
CA SER A 87 16.52 -11.91 -9.62
C SER A 87 16.21 -12.70 -8.34
N ALA A 88 15.69 -12.01 -7.32
CA ALA A 88 15.29 -12.59 -6.05
C ALA A 88 14.23 -13.68 -6.22
N PHE A 89 13.27 -13.48 -7.11
CA PHE A 89 12.27 -14.49 -7.46
C PHE A 89 12.91 -15.73 -8.10
N LYS A 90 13.81 -15.53 -9.07
CA LYS A 90 14.55 -16.62 -9.72
C LYS A 90 15.40 -17.41 -8.70
N GLU A 91 16.02 -16.71 -7.75
CA GLU A 91 16.87 -17.27 -6.70
C GLU A 91 16.09 -17.78 -5.47
N LYS A 92 14.76 -17.64 -5.45
CA LYS A 92 13.87 -18.01 -4.34
C LYS A 92 14.28 -17.39 -3.00
N ARG A 93 14.74 -16.14 -3.02
CA ARG A 93 15.10 -15.38 -1.82
C ARG A 93 14.23 -14.13 -1.67
N PRO A 94 14.14 -13.54 -0.47
CA PRO A 94 13.50 -12.24 -0.30
C PRO A 94 14.24 -11.16 -1.12
N PRO A 95 13.51 -10.28 -1.83
CA PRO A 95 14.11 -9.15 -2.53
C PRO A 95 14.63 -8.09 -1.54
N ARG A 96 15.67 -7.36 -1.95
CA ARG A 96 16.22 -6.22 -1.21
C ARG A 96 16.12 -4.97 -2.06
N PHE A 97 14.98 -4.30 -1.97
CA PHE A 97 14.75 -3.06 -2.71
C PHE A 97 15.48 -1.87 -2.05
N SER A 98 16.08 -1.01 -2.89
CA SER A 98 16.78 0.20 -2.48
C SER A 98 16.04 1.48 -2.88
N GLY A 99 14.99 1.38 -3.71
CA GLY A 99 14.25 2.53 -4.20
C GLY A 99 14.90 3.24 -5.39
N GLU A 100 15.72 2.51 -6.14
CA GLU A 100 16.46 2.96 -7.33
C GLU A 100 16.06 2.16 -8.57
#